data_AF-A0A518ATI8-F1
#
_entry.id   AF-A0A518ATI8-F1
#
_cell.length_a   1.000
_cell.length_b   1.000
_cell.length_c   1.000
_cell.angle_alpha   90.00
_cell.angle_beta   90.00
_cell.angle_gamma   90.00
#
_symmetry.space_group_name_H-M   'P 1'
#
loop_
_entity.id
_entity.type
_entity.pdbx_description
1 polymer ?
#
loop_
_entity_poly.entity_id
_entity_poly.type
_entity_poly.pdbx_seq_one_letter_code
_entity_poly.pdbx_strand_id
1 'polypeptide(L)'
;MSNASPQVVNYLQHQLSRNPVSQGGDIIALRAKAFKLNKTRPGSDASSSAPTNVSDRQRVKRKLERIRSACFTGDVADLQNQINHLSLEDHPDLAALGKRLQIVLNSRGKLPALLGDKRFDGDFFSCLKKVLVEPSRDVAVLREQVLSSFRHRTNRKRGQAMICLIKEELPALYELEHDWLESLLRFNGRSAKAAVATSSNTVGSSSGSSSSGWPIWMLIFLIGPLARGCIRIANMDSPSKSRSSYSAPSNYTPPRSDIDPTSSNASSSAAQRIEELNQQMRELRESATSGLNPPDSFNSPANDAFERMRKTQEESRQRMEELRQRSNFGRGDPFDDSSSNDIYTPRTIPSRQIPSRMGPSTGRSPSNIPRPNTTRPTAPGYTPPHF
;
A
#
# COMPACT_ATOMS: atom_id res chain seq x y z
N MET A 1 -32.98 -27.23 28.84
CA MET A 1 -31.91 -26.29 28.46
C MET A 1 -30.77 -26.47 29.43
N SER A 2 -29.64 -27.05 29.00
CA SER A 2 -28.50 -27.29 29.88
C SER A 2 -27.76 -25.97 30.13
N ASN A 3 -27.80 -25.50 31.38
CA ASN A 3 -27.06 -24.33 31.84
C ASN A 3 -25.56 -24.60 31.69
N ALA A 4 -24.94 -24.06 30.64
CA ALA A 4 -23.49 -24.10 30.50
C ALA A 4 -22.88 -23.36 31.69
N SER A 5 -21.82 -23.93 32.27
CA SER A 5 -21.16 -23.34 33.44
C SER A 5 -20.65 -21.93 33.10
N PRO A 6 -20.75 -20.96 34.03
CA PRO A 6 -20.39 -19.57 33.78
C PRO A 6 -18.92 -19.40 33.37
N GLN A 7 -18.05 -20.34 33.78
CA GLN A 7 -16.65 -20.39 33.38
C GLN A 7 -16.48 -20.71 31.88
N VAL A 8 -17.29 -21.62 31.34
CA VAL A 8 -17.28 -21.94 29.89
C VAL A 8 -17.79 -20.75 29.08
N VAL A 9 -18.78 -20.03 29.59
CA VAL A 9 -19.31 -18.82 28.93
C VAL A 9 -18.24 -17.71 28.89
N ASN A 10 -17.58 -17.42 30.01
CA ASN A 10 -16.52 -16.41 30.08
C ASN A 10 -15.30 -16.80 29.22
N TYR A 11 -14.91 -18.07 29.23
CA TYR A 11 -13.82 -18.57 28.39
C TYR A 11 -14.14 -18.38 26.89
N LEU A 12 -15.35 -18.72 26.46
CA LEU A 12 -15.78 -18.55 25.07
C LEU A 12 -15.88 -17.07 24.66
N GLN A 13 -16.37 -16.21 25.56
CA GLN A 13 -16.44 -14.77 25.32
C GLN A 13 -15.04 -14.14 25.19
N HIS A 14 -14.08 -14.61 25.99
CA HIS A 14 -12.68 -14.18 25.92
C HIS A 14 -11.96 -14.70 24.67
N GLN A 15 -12.27 -15.91 24.20
CA GLN A 15 -11.72 -16.45 22.96
C GLN A 15 -12.32 -15.79 21.70
N LEU A 16 -13.59 -15.37 21.76
CA LEU A 16 -14.25 -14.65 20.67
C LEU A 16 -13.72 -13.22 20.52
N SER A 17 -13.37 -12.54 21.62
CA SER A 17 -12.81 -11.19 21.56
C SER A 17 -11.36 -11.15 21.04
N ARG A 18 -10.69 -12.30 20.97
CA ARG A 18 -9.31 -12.41 20.49
C ARG A 18 -9.19 -12.85 19.02
N ASN A 19 -10.28 -13.20 18.32
CA ASN A 19 -10.13 -14.10 17.18
C ASN A 19 -9.92 -13.44 15.80
N PRO A 20 -8.83 -13.77 15.07
CA PRO A 20 -8.66 -13.40 13.66
C PRO A 20 -9.65 -14.16 12.77
N VAL A 21 -10.20 -13.44 11.80
CA VAL A 21 -11.27 -13.86 10.86
C VAL A 21 -11.01 -15.21 10.16
N SER A 22 -9.76 -15.67 10.10
CA SER A 22 -9.37 -16.91 9.42
C SER A 22 -9.73 -18.22 10.14
N GLN A 23 -10.04 -18.21 11.45
CA GLN A 23 -10.34 -19.44 12.22
C GLN A 23 -11.84 -19.60 12.56
N GLY A 24 -12.71 -18.80 11.94
CA GLY A 24 -14.16 -18.81 12.24
C GLY A 24 -14.82 -20.18 12.13
N GLY A 25 -14.40 -21.01 11.16
CA GLY A 25 -14.95 -22.36 10.95
C GLY A 25 -14.69 -23.30 12.13
N ASP A 26 -13.44 -23.33 12.63
CA ASP A 26 -13.03 -24.23 13.72
C ASP A 26 -13.70 -23.84 15.04
N ILE A 27 -13.92 -22.54 15.27
CA ILE A 27 -14.60 -22.02 16.46
C ILE A 27 -16.08 -22.41 16.44
N ILE A 28 -16.73 -22.33 15.28
CA ILE A 28 -18.13 -22.75 15.12
C ILE A 28 -18.25 -24.26 15.35
N ALA A 29 -17.31 -25.06 14.82
CA ALA A 29 -17.26 -26.50 15.04
C ALA A 29 -17.03 -26.87 16.52
N LEU A 30 -16.11 -26.21 17.19
CA LEU A 30 -15.87 -26.38 18.63
C LEU A 30 -17.08 -25.96 19.47
N ARG A 31 -17.79 -24.90 19.07
CA ARG A 31 -19.03 -24.46 19.71
C ARG A 31 -20.14 -25.50 19.56
N ALA A 32 -20.35 -26.02 18.36
CA ALA A 32 -21.33 -27.09 18.11
C ALA A 32 -21.03 -28.35 18.94
N LYS A 33 -19.74 -28.68 19.08
CA LYS A 33 -19.25 -29.78 19.92
C LYS A 33 -19.48 -29.52 21.42
N ALA A 34 -19.14 -28.33 21.91
CA ALA A 34 -19.26 -27.94 23.32
C ALA A 34 -20.72 -27.92 23.81
N PHE A 35 -21.63 -27.45 22.96
CA PHE A 35 -23.07 -27.43 23.26
C PHE A 35 -23.80 -28.75 22.90
N LYS A 36 -23.07 -29.79 22.49
CA LYS A 36 -23.61 -31.10 22.08
C LYS A 36 -24.75 -31.00 21.05
N LEU A 37 -24.72 -29.97 20.20
CA LEU A 37 -25.74 -29.69 19.19
C LEU A 37 -25.75 -30.71 18.03
N ASN A 38 -24.73 -31.56 17.95
CA ASN A 38 -24.57 -32.56 16.88
C ASN A 38 -25.36 -33.86 17.08
N LYS A 39 -26.27 -33.97 18.07
CA LYS A 39 -26.91 -35.27 18.37
C LYS A 39 -28.22 -35.57 17.61
N THR A 40 -28.78 -34.65 16.83
CA THR A 40 -29.99 -34.94 16.05
C THR A 40 -30.05 -34.14 14.75
N ARG A 41 -29.20 -34.50 13.78
CA ARG A 41 -29.58 -34.37 12.38
C ARG A 41 -29.33 -35.71 11.68
N PRO A 42 -30.29 -36.64 11.71
CA PRO A 42 -30.24 -37.80 10.83
C PRO A 42 -30.40 -37.26 9.40
N GLY A 43 -29.38 -37.45 8.56
CA GLY A 43 -29.37 -36.93 7.18
C GLY A 43 -28.20 -36.00 6.84
N SER A 44 -27.08 -36.04 7.57
CA SER A 44 -25.81 -35.51 7.04
C SER A 44 -24.90 -36.64 6.51
N ASP A 45 -25.45 -37.48 5.64
CA ASP A 45 -24.67 -38.20 4.63
C ASP A 45 -24.26 -37.25 3.48
N ALA A 46 -23.95 -36.00 3.82
CA ALA A 46 -23.24 -35.06 2.99
C ALA A 46 -21.75 -35.44 2.98
N SER A 47 -21.49 -36.64 2.45
CA SER A 47 -20.49 -36.89 1.42
C SER A 47 -19.52 -35.73 1.19
N SER A 48 -18.34 -35.80 1.83
CA SER A 48 -17.00 -35.84 1.20
C SER A 48 -16.71 -35.07 -0.12
N SER A 49 -17.48 -34.07 -0.55
CA SER A 49 -17.22 -33.24 -1.75
C SER A 49 -16.52 -31.91 -1.46
N ALA A 50 -16.13 -31.69 -0.20
CA ALA A 50 -15.51 -30.46 0.27
C ALA A 50 -14.12 -30.07 -0.31
N PRO A 51 -13.23 -30.98 -0.80
CA PRO A 51 -11.91 -30.55 -1.26
C PRO A 51 -11.92 -29.83 -2.62
N THR A 52 -12.87 -30.16 -3.51
CA THR A 52 -12.89 -29.63 -4.90
C THR A 52 -13.20 -28.13 -4.95
N ASN A 53 -14.13 -27.67 -4.10
CA ASN A 53 -14.55 -26.26 -4.07
C ASN A 53 -13.42 -25.31 -3.61
N VAL A 54 -12.51 -25.76 -2.74
CA VAL A 54 -11.39 -24.93 -2.27
C VAL A 54 -10.34 -24.78 -3.37
N SER A 55 -10.03 -25.86 -4.10
CA SER A 55 -9.10 -25.80 -5.24
C SER A 55 -9.64 -24.94 -6.37
N ASP A 56 -10.93 -25.02 -6.67
CA ASP A 56 -11.57 -24.23 -7.72
C ASP A 56 -11.62 -22.75 -7.36
N ARG A 57 -12.02 -22.41 -6.14
CA ARG A 57 -12.00 -21.02 -5.66
C ARG A 57 -10.60 -20.41 -5.75
N GLN A 58 -9.57 -21.15 -5.34
CA GLN A 58 -8.19 -20.67 -5.41
C GLN A 58 -7.72 -20.50 -6.86
N ARG A 59 -8.16 -21.37 -7.78
CA ARG A 59 -7.90 -21.26 -9.22
C ARG A 59 -8.55 -20.01 -9.81
N VAL A 60 -9.82 -19.76 -9.52
CA VAL A 60 -10.55 -18.55 -9.96
C VAL A 60 -9.86 -17.30 -9.41
N LYS A 61 -9.51 -17.30 -8.12
CA LYS A 61 -8.77 -16.20 -7.49
C LYS A 61 -7.45 -15.91 -8.21
N ARG A 62 -6.63 -16.93 -8.48
CA ARG A 62 -5.35 -16.75 -9.21
C ARG A 62 -5.55 -16.18 -10.61
N LYS A 63 -6.62 -16.58 -11.32
CA LYS A 63 -6.95 -16.02 -12.63
C LYS A 63 -7.35 -14.54 -12.52
N LEU A 64 -8.19 -14.18 -11.55
CA LEU A 64 -8.55 -12.78 -11.30
C LEU A 64 -7.34 -11.93 -10.92
N GLU A 65 -6.44 -12.44 -10.08
CA GLU A 65 -5.17 -11.76 -9.73
C GLU A 65 -4.29 -11.50 -10.96
N ARG A 66 -4.28 -12.44 -11.92
CA ARG A 66 -3.56 -12.26 -13.19
C ARG A 66 -4.19 -11.14 -14.01
N ILE A 67 -5.51 -11.16 -14.19
CA ILE A 67 -6.26 -10.12 -14.90
C ILE A 67 -6.04 -8.75 -14.24
N ARG A 68 -6.07 -8.71 -12.91
CA ARG A 68 -5.80 -7.53 -12.08
C ARG A 68 -4.42 -6.94 -12.38
N SER A 69 -3.36 -7.75 -12.37
CA SER A 69 -2.00 -7.30 -12.69
C SER A 69 -1.83 -6.77 -14.12
N ALA A 70 -2.64 -7.27 -15.06
CA ALA A 70 -2.64 -6.87 -16.47
C ALA A 70 -3.65 -5.75 -16.80
N CYS A 71 -4.45 -5.29 -15.85
CA CYS A 71 -5.63 -4.44 -16.09
C CYS A 71 -5.34 -3.16 -16.91
N PHE A 72 -4.19 -2.53 -16.66
CA PHE A 72 -3.77 -1.30 -17.35
C PHE A 72 -2.75 -1.51 -18.49
N THR A 73 -2.24 -2.72 -18.68
CA THR A 73 -1.16 -3.02 -19.64
C THR A 73 -1.60 -3.95 -20.76
N GLY A 74 -2.50 -4.90 -20.49
CA GLY A 74 -3.00 -5.86 -21.48
C GLY A 74 -4.01 -5.25 -22.46
N ASP A 75 -4.48 -6.05 -23.41
CA ASP A 75 -5.58 -5.66 -24.31
C ASP A 75 -6.94 -5.66 -23.57
N VAL A 76 -7.80 -4.69 -23.91
CA VAL A 76 -9.08 -4.51 -23.19
C VAL A 76 -10.07 -5.61 -23.55
N ALA A 77 -10.16 -6.00 -24.83
CA ALA A 77 -11.11 -7.01 -25.29
C ALA A 77 -10.73 -8.39 -24.74
N ASP A 78 -9.45 -8.74 -24.76
CA ASP A 78 -8.96 -10.00 -24.20
C ASP A 78 -9.23 -10.12 -22.71
N LEU A 79 -9.01 -9.05 -21.94
CA LEU A 79 -9.25 -9.04 -20.50
C LEU A 79 -10.75 -9.12 -20.17
N GLN A 80 -11.61 -8.44 -20.92
CA GLN A 80 -13.06 -8.55 -20.79
C GLN A 80 -13.55 -9.97 -21.07
N ASN A 81 -13.05 -10.59 -22.15
CA ASN A 81 -13.37 -11.98 -22.48
C ASN A 81 -12.93 -12.94 -21.35
N GLN A 82 -11.74 -12.75 -20.80
CA GLN A 82 -11.26 -13.54 -19.66
C GLN A 82 -12.15 -13.40 -18.42
N ILE A 83 -12.65 -12.20 -18.12
CA ILE A 83 -13.60 -11.97 -17.00
C ILE A 83 -14.93 -12.66 -17.28
N ASN A 84 -15.48 -12.52 -18.48
CA ASN A 84 -16.77 -13.10 -18.85
C ASN A 84 -16.77 -14.63 -18.86
N HIS A 85 -15.62 -15.26 -19.13
CA HIS A 85 -15.46 -16.72 -19.09
C HIS A 85 -15.19 -17.30 -17.68
N LEU A 86 -15.01 -16.47 -16.66
CA LEU A 86 -14.85 -16.94 -15.28
C LEU A 86 -16.23 -17.21 -14.66
N SER A 87 -16.47 -18.44 -14.18
CA SER A 87 -17.62 -18.70 -13.31
C SER A 87 -17.39 -18.00 -11.97
N LEU A 88 -18.09 -16.88 -11.77
CA LEU A 88 -18.07 -16.10 -10.53
C LEU A 88 -19.34 -16.30 -9.70
N GLU A 89 -20.36 -16.98 -10.23
CA GLU A 89 -21.66 -17.19 -9.57
C GLU A 89 -21.52 -17.97 -8.27
N ASP A 90 -20.62 -18.96 -8.24
CA ASP A 90 -20.34 -19.79 -7.06
C ASP A 90 -19.50 -19.08 -5.99
N HIS A 91 -18.99 -17.88 -6.27
CA HIS A 91 -18.02 -17.16 -5.44
C HIS A 91 -18.38 -15.67 -5.31
N PRO A 92 -19.39 -15.31 -4.49
CA PRO A 92 -19.92 -13.95 -4.41
C PRO A 92 -18.87 -12.91 -3.98
N ASP A 93 -17.89 -13.31 -3.17
CA ASP A 93 -16.76 -12.47 -2.76
C ASP A 93 -15.86 -12.10 -3.95
N LEU A 94 -15.63 -13.05 -4.88
CA LEU A 94 -14.87 -12.84 -6.10
C LEU A 94 -15.70 -12.16 -7.19
N ALA A 95 -17.02 -12.34 -7.19
CA ALA A 95 -17.93 -11.67 -8.11
C ALA A 95 -17.88 -10.14 -7.98
N ALA A 96 -17.80 -9.63 -6.74
CA ALA A 96 -17.62 -8.20 -6.50
C ALA A 96 -16.32 -7.66 -7.11
N LEU A 97 -15.22 -8.41 -6.99
CA LEU A 97 -13.93 -8.07 -7.61
C LEU A 97 -14.02 -8.10 -9.14
N GLY A 98 -14.66 -9.11 -9.72
CA GLY A 98 -14.87 -9.22 -11.16
C GLY A 98 -15.65 -8.03 -11.73
N LYS A 99 -16.77 -7.66 -11.09
CA LYS A 99 -17.58 -6.47 -11.45
C LYS A 99 -16.76 -5.18 -11.39
N ARG A 100 -15.97 -5.01 -10.33
CA ARG A 100 -15.08 -3.85 -10.18
C ARG A 100 -14.08 -3.77 -11.34
N LEU A 101 -13.40 -4.86 -11.67
CA LEU A 101 -12.45 -4.90 -12.78
C LEU A 101 -13.13 -4.61 -14.13
N GLN A 102 -14.34 -5.11 -14.33
CA GLN A 102 -15.11 -4.83 -15.54
C GLN A 102 -15.42 -3.34 -15.71
N ILE A 103 -15.83 -2.64 -14.63
CA ILE A 103 -16.05 -1.20 -14.64
C ILE A 103 -14.76 -0.42 -14.96
N VAL A 104 -13.63 -0.84 -14.37
CA VAL A 104 -12.31 -0.23 -14.65
C VAL A 104 -11.92 -0.42 -16.12
N LEU A 105 -12.09 -1.62 -16.67
CA LEU A 105 -11.79 -1.91 -18.08
C LEU A 105 -12.68 -1.10 -19.03
N ASN A 106 -13.99 -1.01 -18.76
CA ASN A 106 -14.93 -0.22 -19.55
C ASN A 106 -14.58 1.28 -19.55
N SER A 107 -14.00 1.77 -18.45
CA SER A 107 -13.58 3.17 -18.31
C SER A 107 -12.21 3.42 -18.96
N ARG A 108 -11.40 2.38 -19.21
CA ARG A 108 -10.00 2.51 -19.65
C ARG A 108 -9.85 3.23 -20.99
N GLY A 109 -10.75 2.98 -21.94
CA GLY A 109 -10.72 3.62 -23.27
C GLY A 109 -10.89 5.14 -23.23
N LYS A 110 -11.49 5.67 -22.17
CA LYS A 110 -11.74 7.12 -21.99
C LYS A 110 -10.61 7.85 -21.24
N LEU A 111 -9.74 7.11 -20.55
CA LEU A 111 -8.64 7.69 -19.77
C LEU A 111 -7.65 8.54 -20.60
N PRO A 112 -7.28 8.15 -21.84
CA PRO A 112 -6.36 8.96 -22.64
C PRO A 112 -6.88 10.37 -22.92
N ALA A 113 -8.20 10.55 -23.07
CA ALA A 113 -8.82 11.86 -23.29
C ALA A 113 -8.61 12.80 -22.09
N LEU A 114 -8.55 12.25 -20.86
CA LEU A 114 -8.33 13.03 -19.64
C LEU A 114 -6.91 13.60 -19.54
N LEU A 115 -5.92 12.98 -20.20
CA LEU A 115 -4.52 13.43 -20.16
C LEU A 115 -4.34 14.84 -20.76
N GLY A 116 -5.28 15.28 -21.61
CA GLY A 116 -5.29 16.62 -22.19
C GLY A 116 -5.89 17.71 -21.29
N ASP A 117 -6.60 17.36 -20.21
CA ASP A 117 -7.22 18.35 -19.33
C ASP A 117 -6.18 18.97 -18.39
N LYS A 118 -6.19 20.30 -18.26
CA LYS A 118 -5.32 21.06 -17.34
C LYS A 118 -5.49 20.69 -15.86
N ARG A 119 -6.64 20.12 -15.49
CA ARG A 119 -6.98 19.63 -14.15
C ARG A 119 -6.37 18.24 -13.88
N PHE A 120 -5.84 17.58 -14.91
CA PHE A 120 -5.28 16.25 -14.79
C PHE A 120 -3.98 16.26 -13.98
N ASP A 121 -3.95 15.46 -12.92
CA ASP A 121 -2.77 15.25 -12.08
C ASP A 121 -2.28 13.81 -12.25
N GLY A 122 -1.15 13.64 -12.95
CA GLY A 122 -0.59 12.32 -13.27
C GLY A 122 -0.07 11.54 -12.06
N ASP A 123 0.40 12.22 -11.02
CA ASP A 123 0.90 11.57 -9.80
C ASP A 123 -0.28 11.02 -9.00
N PHE A 124 -1.32 11.85 -8.80
CA PHE A 124 -2.56 11.41 -8.17
C PHE A 124 -3.22 10.28 -8.96
N PHE A 125 -3.29 10.40 -10.29
CA PHE A 125 -3.87 9.36 -11.14
C PHE A 125 -3.10 8.04 -11.06
N SER A 126 -1.77 8.09 -10.95
CA SER A 126 -0.96 6.88 -10.77
C SER A 126 -1.26 6.16 -9.46
N CYS A 127 -1.51 6.90 -8.38
CA CYS A 127 -1.99 6.34 -7.12
C CYS A 127 -3.42 5.78 -7.25
N LEU A 128 -4.33 6.50 -7.91
CA LEU A 128 -5.70 6.07 -8.15
C LEU A 128 -5.76 4.74 -8.92
N LYS A 129 -4.93 4.56 -9.96
CA LYS A 129 -4.82 3.28 -10.68
C LYS A 129 -4.51 2.10 -9.74
N LYS A 130 -3.58 2.31 -8.80
CA LYS A 130 -3.25 1.29 -7.78
C LYS A 130 -4.43 1.06 -6.85
N VAL A 131 -5.08 2.11 -6.37
CA VAL A 131 -6.27 1.98 -5.50
C VAL A 131 -7.40 1.19 -6.18
N LEU A 132 -7.60 1.41 -7.48
CA LEU A 132 -8.65 0.73 -8.24
C LEU A 132 -8.40 -0.79 -8.39
N VAL A 133 -7.15 -1.19 -8.45
CA VAL A 133 -6.74 -2.55 -8.83
C VAL A 133 -6.15 -3.35 -7.66
N GLU A 134 -5.58 -2.72 -6.64
CA GLU A 134 -4.94 -3.41 -5.50
C GLU A 134 -5.95 -4.03 -4.51
N PRO A 135 -5.58 -5.09 -3.76
CA PRO A 135 -6.45 -5.64 -2.73
C PRO A 135 -6.68 -4.61 -1.62
N SER A 136 -7.87 -4.62 -1.02
CA SER A 136 -8.29 -3.60 -0.03
C SER A 136 -7.29 -3.40 1.12
N ARG A 137 -6.57 -4.46 1.52
CA ARG A 137 -5.53 -4.39 2.56
C ARG A 137 -4.38 -3.47 2.16
N ASP A 138 -3.89 -3.59 0.93
CA ASP A 138 -2.75 -2.81 0.43
C ASP A 138 -3.20 -1.39 0.04
N VAL A 139 -4.44 -1.27 -0.42
CA VAL A 139 -5.10 0.01 -0.72
C VAL A 139 -5.21 0.91 0.51
N ALA A 140 -5.45 0.36 1.71
CA ALA A 140 -5.58 1.17 2.93
C ALA A 140 -4.34 2.04 3.18
N VAL A 141 -3.14 1.49 3.00
CA VAL A 141 -1.87 2.22 3.14
C VAL A 141 -1.74 3.30 2.09
N LEU A 142 -2.09 2.99 0.83
CA LEU A 142 -2.05 3.96 -0.27
C LEU A 142 -3.04 5.12 -0.05
N ARG A 143 -4.26 4.83 0.42
CA ARG A 143 -5.27 5.85 0.72
C ARG A 143 -4.79 6.82 1.79
N GLU A 144 -4.13 6.30 2.85
CA GLU A 144 -3.56 7.13 3.91
C GLU A 144 -2.39 8.01 3.41
N GLN A 145 -1.55 7.47 2.54
CA GLN A 145 -0.47 8.24 1.90
C GLN A 145 -1.03 9.40 1.06
N VAL A 146 -2.09 9.13 0.26
CA VAL A 146 -2.76 10.16 -0.53
C VAL A 146 -3.41 11.20 0.39
N LEU A 147 -4.10 10.78 1.45
CA LEU A 147 -4.69 11.69 2.44
C LEU A 147 -3.63 12.59 3.09
N SER A 148 -2.49 12.02 3.47
CA SER A 148 -1.33 12.76 3.99
C SER A 148 -0.80 13.79 2.99
N SER A 149 -0.75 13.45 1.70
CA SER A 149 -0.33 14.39 0.65
C SER A 149 -1.30 15.59 0.48
N PHE A 150 -2.59 15.41 0.78
CA PHE A 150 -3.63 16.46 0.74
C PHE A 150 -3.51 17.47 1.89
N ARG A 151 -2.61 17.24 2.86
CA ARG A 151 -2.25 18.26 3.86
C ARG A 151 -1.66 19.50 3.19
N HIS A 152 -0.95 19.33 2.07
CA HIS A 152 -0.45 20.44 1.27
C HIS A 152 -1.56 21.06 0.42
N ARG A 153 -1.71 22.39 0.52
CA ARG A 153 -2.79 23.14 -0.17
C ARG A 153 -2.76 22.98 -1.69
N THR A 154 -1.57 22.90 -2.30
CA THR A 154 -1.39 22.73 -3.74
C THR A 154 -1.89 21.38 -4.23
N ASN A 155 -1.47 20.30 -3.57
CA ASN A 155 -1.88 18.93 -3.88
C ASN A 155 -3.38 18.75 -3.68
N ARG A 156 -3.93 19.30 -2.59
CA ARG A 156 -5.38 19.29 -2.35
C ARG A 156 -6.16 19.96 -3.48
N LYS A 157 -5.78 21.17 -3.90
CA LYS A 157 -6.48 21.87 -4.99
C LYS A 157 -6.44 21.08 -6.30
N ARG A 158 -5.28 20.51 -6.65
CA ARG A 158 -5.10 19.70 -7.87
C ARG A 158 -5.89 18.39 -7.79
N GLY A 159 -5.75 17.67 -6.69
CA GLY A 159 -6.49 16.44 -6.43
C GLY A 159 -7.99 16.65 -6.45
N GLN A 160 -8.51 17.69 -5.79
CA GLN A 160 -9.94 18.03 -5.83
C GLN A 160 -10.41 18.36 -7.26
N ALA A 161 -9.64 19.14 -8.03
CA ALA A 161 -9.98 19.43 -9.43
C ALA A 161 -10.00 18.15 -10.29
N MET A 162 -9.05 17.24 -10.07
CA MET A 162 -8.99 15.93 -10.74
C MET A 162 -10.15 15.01 -10.32
N ILE A 163 -10.56 15.03 -9.05
CA ILE A 163 -11.72 14.27 -8.57
C ILE A 163 -13.01 14.78 -9.22
N CYS A 164 -13.20 16.10 -9.32
CA CYS A 164 -14.34 16.66 -10.04
C CYS A 164 -14.33 16.26 -11.52
N LEU A 165 -13.16 16.29 -12.17
CA LEU A 165 -13.00 15.82 -13.55
C LEU A 165 -13.39 14.34 -13.70
N ILE A 166 -12.94 13.46 -12.81
CA ILE A 166 -13.31 12.03 -12.83
C ILE A 166 -14.81 11.86 -12.62
N LYS A 167 -15.43 12.63 -11.71
CA LYS A 167 -16.87 12.59 -11.45
C LYS A 167 -17.69 13.00 -12.69
N GLU A 168 -17.22 14.01 -13.43
CA GLU A 168 -17.85 14.50 -14.66
C GLU A 168 -17.70 13.48 -15.82
N GLU A 169 -16.48 13.02 -16.08
CA GLU A 169 -16.16 12.25 -17.30
C GLU A 169 -16.30 10.73 -17.13
N LEU A 170 -16.06 10.22 -15.92
CA LEU A 170 -16.03 8.79 -15.58
C LEU A 170 -16.85 8.48 -14.32
N PRO A 171 -18.17 8.75 -14.31
CA PRO A 171 -19.00 8.60 -13.12
C PRO A 171 -19.00 7.16 -12.58
N ALA A 172 -18.99 6.15 -13.45
CA ALA A 172 -18.91 4.76 -13.02
C ALA A 172 -17.62 4.44 -12.25
N LEU A 173 -16.50 5.07 -12.62
CA LEU A 173 -15.22 4.92 -11.91
C LEU A 173 -15.22 5.68 -10.58
N TYR A 174 -15.87 6.84 -10.54
CA TYR A 174 -16.08 7.61 -9.32
C TYR A 174 -16.90 6.81 -8.30
N GLU A 175 -18.00 6.19 -8.72
CA GLU A 175 -18.89 5.41 -7.85
C GLU A 175 -18.19 4.22 -7.18
N LEU A 176 -17.21 3.58 -7.84
CA LEU A 176 -16.42 2.49 -7.23
C LEU A 176 -15.67 2.91 -5.97
N GLU A 177 -15.30 4.19 -5.89
CA GLU A 177 -14.44 4.76 -4.84
C GLU A 177 -15.09 5.98 -4.19
N HIS A 178 -16.43 6.07 -4.26
CA HIS A 178 -17.23 7.22 -3.87
C HIS A 178 -16.84 7.74 -2.47
N ASP A 179 -16.91 6.87 -1.46
CA ASP A 179 -16.68 7.24 -0.06
C ASP A 179 -15.27 7.81 0.16
N TRP A 180 -14.27 7.20 -0.49
CA TRP A 180 -12.89 7.63 -0.36
C TRP A 180 -12.65 8.96 -1.10
N LEU A 181 -13.15 9.11 -2.32
CA LEU A 181 -13.01 10.35 -3.08
C LEU A 181 -13.77 11.52 -2.42
N GLU A 182 -14.96 11.27 -1.88
CA GLU A 182 -15.71 12.25 -1.06
C GLU A 182 -14.92 12.66 0.19
N SER A 183 -14.27 11.72 0.87
CA SER A 183 -13.42 12.05 2.03
C SER A 183 -12.29 13.01 1.66
N LEU A 184 -11.70 12.86 0.46
CA LEU A 184 -10.67 13.75 -0.05
C LEU A 184 -11.22 15.13 -0.46
N LEU A 185 -12.44 15.20 -0.99
CA LEU A 185 -13.13 16.46 -1.28
C LEU A 185 -13.41 17.25 0.01
N ARG A 186 -13.85 16.56 1.06
CA ARG A 186 -14.19 17.15 2.37
C ARG A 186 -12.97 17.47 3.22
N PHE A 187 -11.79 16.97 2.86
CA PHE A 187 -10.58 17.14 3.64
C PHE A 187 -10.14 18.61 3.73
N ASN A 188 -10.49 19.26 4.84
CA ASN A 188 -10.03 20.59 5.19
C ASN A 188 -8.84 20.47 6.15
N GLY A 189 -7.61 20.68 5.63
CA GLY A 189 -6.35 20.54 6.39
C GLY A 189 -6.20 21.41 7.65
N ARG A 190 -7.21 22.21 8.01
CA ARG A 190 -7.28 22.95 9.29
C ARG A 190 -7.64 22.03 10.46
N SER A 191 -8.47 21.01 10.25
CA SER A 191 -8.95 20.13 11.33
C SER A 191 -7.85 19.21 11.89
N ALA A 192 -6.85 18.87 11.07
CA ALA A 192 -5.73 18.03 11.50
C ALA A 192 -4.79 18.73 12.50
N LYS A 193 -4.76 20.08 12.54
CA LYS A 193 -3.96 20.82 13.53
C LYS A 193 -4.65 20.87 14.90
N ALA A 194 -5.98 20.87 14.93
CA ALA A 194 -6.73 20.88 16.19
C ALA A 194 -6.62 19.54 16.93
N ALA A 195 -6.69 18.40 16.23
CA ALA A 195 -6.61 17.08 16.86
C ALA A 195 -5.25 16.77 17.51
N VAL A 196 -4.16 17.31 16.94
CA VAL A 196 -2.80 17.15 17.52
C VAL A 196 -2.58 18.09 18.70
N ALA A 197 -3.19 19.28 18.70
CA ALA A 197 -3.09 20.22 19.81
C ALA A 197 -3.81 19.73 21.09
N THR A 198 -4.84 18.87 20.95
CA THR A 198 -5.59 18.34 22.10
C THR A 198 -4.98 17.08 22.72
N SER A 199 -3.97 16.47 22.10
CA SER A 199 -3.31 15.25 22.60
C SER A 199 -1.96 15.53 23.31
N SER A 200 -1.52 16.78 23.36
CA SER A 200 -0.42 17.23 24.21
C SER A 200 -0.94 17.89 25.48
N ASN A 201 -1.55 17.11 26.38
CA ASN A 201 -1.54 17.46 27.81
C ASN A 201 -0.14 17.18 28.35
N THR A 202 0.83 17.97 27.89
CA THR A 202 2.15 18.06 28.51
C THR A 202 2.08 19.23 29.48
N VAL A 203 2.02 18.87 30.75
CA VAL A 203 2.20 19.80 31.87
C VAL A 203 3.60 20.42 31.75
N GLY A 204 3.69 21.74 31.76
CA GLY A 204 4.91 22.43 32.17
C GLY A 204 5.51 23.42 31.17
N SER A 205 5.53 24.66 31.63
CA SER A 205 6.57 25.67 31.37
C SER A 205 6.41 26.55 30.13
N SER A 206 5.62 27.60 30.34
CA SER A 206 5.78 28.92 29.76
C SER A 206 7.23 29.43 29.84
N SER A 207 7.85 29.70 28.70
CA SER A 207 8.81 30.80 28.56
C SER A 207 8.84 31.24 27.10
N GLY A 208 8.45 32.50 26.85
CA GLY A 208 8.37 33.07 25.53
C GLY A 208 9.72 33.21 24.83
N SER A 209 9.70 33.18 23.51
CA SER A 209 10.65 33.91 22.67
C SER A 209 10.10 33.94 21.25
N SER A 210 9.52 35.08 20.91
CA SER A 210 9.21 35.51 19.57
C SER A 210 10.51 35.78 18.80
N SER A 211 11.08 34.80 18.09
CA SER A 211 12.00 35.11 17.00
C SER A 211 12.24 33.94 16.02
N SER A 212 12.30 34.28 14.73
CA SER A 212 13.23 33.72 13.74
C SER A 212 13.11 32.25 13.26
N GLY A 213 11.91 31.78 12.90
CA GLY A 213 11.73 30.53 12.12
C GLY A 213 11.90 30.65 10.60
N TRP A 214 12.19 31.85 10.08
CA TRP A 214 12.28 32.12 8.63
C TRP A 214 13.53 31.58 7.91
N PRO A 215 14.75 31.54 8.50
CA PRO A 215 15.94 31.11 7.76
C PRO A 215 15.96 29.60 7.48
N ILE A 216 15.31 28.78 8.31
CA ILE A 216 15.25 27.31 8.11
C ILE A 216 14.36 26.93 6.91
N TRP A 217 13.29 27.69 6.66
CA TRP A 217 12.45 27.47 5.46
C TRP A 217 13.14 27.91 4.16
N MET A 218 13.99 28.94 4.19
CA MET A 218 14.74 29.39 3.01
C MET A 218 15.84 28.39 2.59
N LEU A 219 16.45 27.67 3.55
CA LEU A 219 17.49 26.68 3.24
C LEU A 219 16.93 25.47 2.45
N ILE A 220 15.70 25.05 2.73
CA ILE A 220 15.02 23.95 2.03
C ILE A 220 14.62 24.36 0.60
N PHE A 221 14.27 25.62 0.37
CA PHE A 221 13.89 26.13 -0.94
C PHE A 221 15.08 26.45 -1.86
N LEU A 222 16.27 26.73 -1.32
CA LEU A 222 17.47 27.00 -2.13
C LEU A 222 18.23 25.74 -2.56
N ILE A 223 18.15 24.64 -1.79
CA ILE A 223 18.86 23.38 -2.11
C ILE A 223 17.96 22.41 -2.91
N GLY A 224 16.64 22.50 -2.77
CA GLY A 224 15.67 21.65 -3.48
C GLY A 224 15.65 21.71 -5.03
N PRO A 225 15.96 22.85 -5.70
CA PRO A 225 15.91 22.93 -7.16
C PRO A 225 17.12 22.30 -7.85
N LEU A 226 18.30 22.31 -7.21
CA LEU A 226 19.53 21.73 -7.76
C LEU A 226 19.47 20.19 -7.78
N ALA A 227 18.78 19.56 -6.82
CA ALA A 227 18.57 18.12 -6.81
C ALA A 227 17.50 17.63 -7.82
N ARG A 228 16.61 18.51 -8.30
CA ARG A 228 15.58 18.16 -9.31
C ARG A 228 16.05 18.31 -10.75
N GLY A 229 17.14 19.03 -11.01
CA GLY A 229 17.72 19.21 -12.35
C GLY A 229 18.49 17.99 -12.89
N CYS A 230 19.04 17.13 -12.03
CA CYS A 230 19.89 16.01 -12.45
C CYS A 230 19.16 14.66 -12.63
N ILE A 231 17.84 14.58 -12.34
CA ILE A 231 17.10 13.29 -12.36
C ILE A 231 16.36 13.04 -13.70
N ARG A 232 16.39 13.97 -14.66
CA ARG A 232 15.63 13.82 -15.92
C ARG A 232 16.41 13.35 -17.17
N ILE A 233 17.67 12.95 -17.07
CA ILE A 233 18.43 12.44 -18.23
C ILE A 233 18.91 10.98 -18.09
N ALA A 234 18.69 10.32 -16.96
CA ALA A 234 19.09 8.90 -16.81
C ALA A 234 17.87 8.02 -16.58
N ASN A 235 17.29 7.52 -17.67
CA ASN A 235 16.47 6.32 -17.62
C ASN A 235 16.80 5.44 -18.83
N MET A 236 17.85 4.62 -18.74
CA MET A 236 17.91 3.28 -19.33
C MET A 236 18.86 2.40 -18.50
N ASP A 237 18.33 1.24 -18.14
CA ASP A 237 18.98 0.00 -17.69
C ASP A 237 19.58 -0.15 -16.27
N SER A 238 19.09 -1.21 -15.60
CA SER A 238 19.76 -2.01 -14.55
C SER A 238 19.49 -1.64 -13.06
N PRO A 239 19.68 -2.57 -12.08
CA PRO A 239 18.59 -3.09 -11.26
C PRO A 239 18.69 -2.72 -9.77
N SER A 240 17.60 -3.01 -9.06
CA SER A 240 17.37 -2.98 -7.61
C SER A 240 18.58 -2.89 -6.64
N LYS A 241 18.63 -1.78 -5.86
CA LYS A 241 19.07 -1.62 -4.45
C LYS A 241 18.90 -0.12 -4.11
N SER A 242 18.40 0.36 -2.98
CA SER A 242 18.43 -0.10 -1.59
C SER A 242 17.23 0.46 -0.82
N ARG A 243 16.68 -0.33 0.11
CA ARG A 243 15.66 0.11 1.08
C ARG A 243 16.25 1.20 1.99
N SER A 244 15.54 2.31 2.10
CA SER A 244 15.72 3.28 3.19
C SER A 244 15.10 2.69 4.47
N SER A 245 15.92 2.56 5.51
CA SER A 245 15.48 2.14 6.85
C SER A 245 14.71 3.30 7.49
N TYR A 246 13.39 3.18 7.55
CA TYR A 246 12.54 4.12 8.27
C TYR A 246 12.55 3.79 9.76
N SER A 247 12.99 4.73 10.61
CA SER A 247 12.84 4.62 12.06
C SER A 247 11.38 4.88 12.43
N ALA A 248 10.75 3.93 13.11
CA ALA A 248 9.39 4.09 13.62
C ALA A 248 9.30 5.28 14.60
N PRO A 249 8.17 6.01 14.64
CA PRO A 249 7.94 7.10 15.60
C PRO A 249 7.98 6.59 17.05
N SER A 250 8.58 7.37 17.95
CA SER A 250 8.90 7.04 19.36
C SER A 250 7.72 6.72 20.27
N ASN A 251 6.48 6.79 19.77
CA ASN A 251 5.25 6.52 20.54
C ASN A 251 4.53 5.25 20.09
N TYR A 252 5.16 4.40 19.28
CA TYR A 252 4.65 3.06 19.03
C TYR A 252 5.08 2.12 20.15
N THR A 253 4.21 1.95 21.14
CA THR A 253 4.31 0.84 22.09
C THR A 253 3.70 -0.38 21.41
N PRO A 254 4.50 -1.36 20.92
CA PRO A 254 3.93 -2.60 20.42
C PRO A 254 3.10 -3.25 21.54
N PRO A 255 1.98 -3.92 21.21
CA PRO A 255 1.22 -4.68 22.20
C PRO A 255 2.17 -5.66 22.89
N ARG A 256 2.27 -5.52 24.22
CA ARG A 256 3.09 -6.38 25.08
C ARG A 256 2.56 -7.80 24.89
N SER A 257 3.30 -8.61 24.14
CA SER A 257 3.07 -10.04 24.04
C SER A 257 3.52 -10.64 25.36
N ASP A 258 2.63 -10.66 26.34
CA ASP A 258 2.79 -11.46 27.55
C ASP A 258 2.65 -12.94 27.12
N ILE A 259 3.73 -13.44 26.54
CA ILE A 259 3.95 -14.86 26.32
C ILE A 259 4.43 -15.39 27.67
N ASP A 260 3.57 -16.15 28.33
CA ASP A 260 3.89 -16.96 29.49
C ASP A 260 5.13 -17.84 29.15
N PRO A 261 6.26 -17.72 29.87
CA PRO A 261 7.47 -18.48 29.58
C PRO A 261 7.42 -19.97 30.00
N THR A 262 6.23 -20.57 30.17
CA THR A 262 6.09 -21.96 30.65
C THR A 262 5.63 -22.97 29.59
N SER A 263 5.50 -22.58 28.31
CA SER A 263 5.17 -23.52 27.23
C SER A 263 6.40 -23.92 26.41
N SER A 264 7.23 -24.81 26.95
CA SER A 264 8.45 -25.37 26.32
C SER A 264 8.20 -26.45 25.25
N ASN A 265 6.95 -26.69 24.83
CA ASN A 265 6.62 -27.81 23.94
C ASN A 265 6.42 -27.44 22.46
N ALA A 266 6.36 -26.16 22.09
CA ALA A 266 6.11 -25.75 20.69
C ALA A 266 7.38 -25.62 19.84
N SER A 267 8.53 -25.34 20.45
CA SER A 267 9.84 -25.24 19.77
C SER A 267 10.43 -26.62 19.40
N SER A 268 10.01 -27.69 20.07
CA SER A 268 10.44 -29.07 19.75
C SER A 268 9.89 -29.56 18.41
N SER A 269 8.67 -29.16 18.03
CA SER A 269 8.02 -29.66 16.81
C SER A 269 8.65 -29.09 15.53
N ALA A 270 9.10 -27.84 15.55
CA ALA A 270 9.77 -27.23 14.40
C ALA A 270 11.18 -27.78 14.19
N ALA A 271 11.93 -28.04 15.28
CA ALA A 271 13.24 -28.66 15.21
C ALA A 271 13.16 -30.12 14.71
N GLN A 272 12.18 -30.90 15.20
CA GLN A 272 11.95 -32.26 14.75
C GLN A 272 11.59 -32.34 13.26
N ARG A 273 10.79 -31.41 12.73
CA ARG A 273 10.48 -31.35 11.29
C ARG A 273 11.69 -31.04 10.42
N ILE A 274 12.63 -30.22 10.90
CA ILE A 274 13.87 -29.92 10.17
C ILE A 274 14.79 -31.14 10.18
N GLU A 275 14.87 -31.85 11.30
CA GLU A 275 15.65 -33.09 11.41
C GLU A 275 15.08 -34.19 10.48
N GLU A 276 13.76 -34.36 10.45
CA GLU A 276 13.06 -35.34 9.61
C GLU A 276 13.27 -35.05 8.10
N LEU A 277 13.22 -33.77 7.70
CA LEU A 277 13.50 -33.37 6.32
C LEU A 277 14.96 -33.62 5.93
N ASN A 278 15.91 -33.35 6.84
CA ASN A 278 17.32 -33.60 6.63
C ASN A 278 17.64 -35.11 6.55
N GLN A 279 16.88 -35.93 7.26
CA GLN A 279 17.00 -37.39 7.22
C GLN A 279 16.48 -37.95 5.89
N GLN A 280 15.32 -37.48 5.41
CA GLN A 280 14.81 -37.84 4.07
C GLN A 280 15.79 -37.45 2.95
N MET A 281 16.41 -36.27 3.04
CA MET A 281 17.41 -35.83 2.05
C MET A 281 18.69 -36.68 2.08
N ARG A 282 19.04 -37.27 3.23
CA ARG A 282 20.17 -38.18 3.38
C ARG A 282 19.86 -39.54 2.75
N GLU A 283 18.68 -40.09 3.01
CA GLU A 283 18.21 -41.35 2.42
C GLU A 283 18.10 -41.24 0.88
N LEU A 284 17.66 -40.10 0.36
CA LEU A 284 17.64 -39.84 -1.10
C LEU A 284 19.05 -39.80 -1.71
N ARG A 285 20.07 -39.34 -0.97
CA ARG A 285 21.46 -39.36 -1.43
C ARG A 285 22.09 -40.74 -1.37
N GLU A 286 21.83 -41.49 -0.31
CA GLU A 286 22.37 -42.84 -0.13
C GLU A 286 21.74 -43.82 -1.14
N SER A 287 20.46 -43.66 -1.46
CA SER A 287 19.80 -44.40 -2.54
C SER A 287 20.31 -44.03 -3.93
N ALA A 288 20.69 -42.77 -4.17
CA ALA A 288 21.29 -42.35 -5.43
C ALA A 288 22.75 -42.80 -5.61
N THR A 289 23.45 -43.18 -4.54
CA THR A 289 24.87 -43.59 -4.57
C THR A 289 25.07 -45.10 -4.43
N SER A 290 24.08 -45.86 -3.94
CA SER A 290 24.19 -47.31 -3.74
C SER A 290 23.92 -48.15 -5.00
N GLY A 291 23.66 -47.53 -6.14
CA GLY A 291 23.42 -48.24 -7.40
C GLY A 291 24.20 -47.60 -8.53
N LEU A 292 25.40 -48.13 -8.78
CA LEU A 292 26.17 -48.15 -10.06
C LEU A 292 27.63 -47.74 -9.84
N ASN A 293 28.51 -48.71 -10.12
CA ASN A 293 29.92 -48.48 -10.42
C ASN A 293 30.05 -47.33 -11.44
N PRO A 294 30.99 -46.39 -11.27
CA PRO A 294 31.21 -45.35 -12.26
C PRO A 294 31.82 -46.00 -13.51
N PRO A 295 31.17 -45.97 -14.68
CA PRO A 295 31.93 -46.02 -15.90
C PRO A 295 32.69 -44.70 -15.99
N ASP A 296 34.01 -44.81 -16.06
CA ASP A 296 34.86 -43.72 -16.51
C ASP A 296 34.29 -43.11 -17.79
N SER A 297 34.47 -41.79 -17.89
CA SER A 297 34.02 -40.93 -18.99
C SER A 297 32.53 -40.61 -19.01
N PHE A 298 32.19 -39.34 -18.80
CA PHE A 298 31.62 -38.49 -19.85
C PHE A 298 31.26 -37.13 -19.22
N ASN A 299 31.77 -36.05 -19.82
CA ASN A 299 31.36 -34.67 -19.57
C ASN A 299 29.86 -34.53 -19.86
N SER A 300 29.02 -34.81 -18.87
CA SER A 300 27.59 -34.64 -18.98
C SER A 300 27.20 -33.20 -18.61
N PRO A 301 26.49 -32.46 -19.46
CA PRO A 301 26.06 -31.08 -19.20
C PRO A 301 25.17 -30.95 -17.94
N ALA A 302 24.68 -32.06 -17.39
CA ALA A 302 23.97 -32.10 -16.11
C ALA A 302 24.90 -31.82 -14.91
N ASN A 303 26.17 -32.23 -14.95
CA ASN A 303 27.14 -31.91 -13.89
C ASN A 303 27.50 -30.42 -13.88
N ASP A 304 27.60 -29.81 -15.08
CA ASP A 304 27.81 -28.37 -15.22
C ASP A 304 26.65 -27.55 -14.62
N ALA A 305 25.41 -28.02 -14.78
CA ALA A 305 24.25 -27.37 -14.18
C ALA A 305 24.27 -27.46 -12.64
N PHE A 306 24.70 -28.61 -12.10
CA PHE A 306 24.84 -28.80 -10.65
C PHE A 306 25.95 -27.92 -10.06
N GLU A 307 27.11 -27.84 -10.71
CA GLU A 307 28.21 -26.97 -10.26
C GLU A 307 27.85 -25.48 -10.33
N ARG A 308 27.12 -25.04 -11.37
CA ARG A 308 26.61 -23.66 -11.44
C ARG A 308 25.64 -23.34 -10.31
N MET A 309 24.76 -24.28 -9.97
CA MET A 309 23.82 -24.12 -8.86
C MET A 309 24.55 -24.03 -7.52
N ARG A 310 25.56 -24.89 -7.30
CA ARG A 310 26.38 -24.88 -6.09
C ARG A 310 27.14 -23.57 -5.94
N LYS A 311 27.78 -23.09 -7.01
CA LYS A 311 28.48 -21.80 -7.03
C LYS A 311 27.54 -20.62 -6.73
N THR A 312 26.34 -20.64 -7.30
CA THR A 312 25.32 -19.60 -7.05
C THR A 312 24.87 -19.60 -5.57
N GLN A 313 24.74 -20.77 -4.95
CA GLN A 313 24.43 -20.89 -3.53
C GLN A 313 25.56 -20.34 -2.65
N GLU A 314 26.81 -20.69 -2.96
CA GLU A 314 28.00 -20.22 -2.24
C GLU A 314 28.11 -18.68 -2.31
N GLU A 315 27.93 -18.08 -3.49
CA GLU A 315 27.94 -16.62 -3.68
C GLU A 315 26.82 -15.92 -2.90
N SER A 316 25.63 -16.51 -2.86
CA SER A 316 24.51 -15.96 -2.08
C SER A 316 24.78 -15.97 -0.57
N ARG A 317 25.48 -17.00 -0.08
CA ARG A 317 25.89 -17.13 1.32
C ARG A 317 26.98 -16.11 1.68
N GLN A 318 28.00 -15.97 0.82
CA GLN A 318 29.05 -14.95 1.02
C GLN A 318 28.47 -13.53 1.03
N ARG A 319 27.51 -13.22 0.15
CA ARG A 319 26.84 -11.91 0.10
C ARG A 319 26.04 -11.59 1.36
N MET A 320 25.42 -12.60 1.99
CA MET A 320 24.76 -12.43 3.28
C MET A 320 25.76 -12.15 4.40
N GLU A 321 26.90 -12.85 4.41
CA GLU A 321 27.97 -12.64 5.39
C GLU A 321 28.56 -11.22 5.28
N GLU A 322 28.77 -10.73 4.05
CA GLU A 322 29.25 -9.38 3.78
C GLU A 322 28.26 -8.31 4.28
N LEU A 323 26.96 -8.50 4.06
CA LEU A 323 25.93 -7.59 4.59
C LEU A 323 25.89 -7.59 6.12
N ARG A 324 26.13 -8.75 6.75
CA ARG A 324 26.21 -8.89 8.21
C ARG A 324 27.42 -8.13 8.76
N GLN A 325 28.60 -8.31 8.16
CA GLN A 325 29.81 -7.57 8.55
C GLN A 325 29.63 -6.05 8.38
N ARG A 326 28.97 -5.61 7.30
CA ARG A 326 28.74 -4.19 7.02
C ARG A 326 27.74 -3.55 8.01
N SER A 327 26.82 -4.32 8.58
CA SER A 327 25.90 -3.84 9.61
C SER A 327 26.56 -3.61 10.98
N ASN A 328 27.68 -4.28 11.27
CA ASN A 328 28.39 -4.14 12.55
C ASN A 328 29.30 -2.91 12.64
N PHE A 329 29.61 -2.25 11.52
CA PHE A 329 30.44 -1.03 11.51
C PHE A 329 29.67 0.27 11.84
N GLY A 330 28.35 0.20 12.08
CA GLY A 330 27.49 1.39 12.25
C GLY A 330 27.14 1.78 13.69
N ARG A 331 27.67 1.11 14.71
CA ARG A 331 27.49 1.49 16.13
C ARG A 331 28.82 1.99 16.70
N GLY A 332 29.20 3.20 16.31
CA GLY A 332 30.13 4.01 17.09
C GLY A 332 29.34 4.78 18.14
N ASP A 333 29.68 4.58 19.41
CA ASP A 333 29.15 5.35 20.54
C ASP A 333 29.49 6.84 20.39
N PRO A 334 28.55 7.76 20.68
CA PRO A 334 28.85 9.18 20.74
C PRO A 334 29.38 9.51 22.14
N PHE A 335 30.69 9.62 22.28
CA PHE A 335 31.30 10.27 23.44
C PHE A 335 32.16 11.47 23.00
N ASP A 336 31.91 12.56 23.72
CA ASP A 336 32.72 13.76 23.95
C ASP A 336 33.83 14.11 22.97
N ASP A 337 33.74 15.31 22.40
CA ASP A 337 34.88 16.21 22.57
C ASP A 337 34.46 17.67 22.69
N SER A 338 34.91 18.23 23.81
CA SER A 338 35.01 19.66 24.06
C SER A 338 36.18 20.23 23.27
N SER A 339 36.24 21.56 23.15
CA SER A 339 37.41 22.33 22.69
C SER A 339 37.69 22.31 21.17
N SER A 340 37.34 23.39 20.48
CA SER A 340 38.36 24.39 20.09
C SER A 340 37.73 25.57 19.34
N ASN A 341 38.04 26.76 19.83
CA ASN A 341 38.00 28.00 19.05
C ASN A 341 38.87 27.83 17.81
N ASP A 342 38.41 28.31 16.66
CA ASP A 342 39.24 29.17 15.80
C ASP A 342 38.43 29.85 14.68
N ILE A 343 38.43 31.17 14.78
CA ILE A 343 38.52 32.22 13.76
C ILE A 343 38.53 31.73 12.30
N TYR A 344 37.50 32.07 11.51
CA TYR A 344 37.68 32.36 10.08
C TYR A 344 36.66 33.42 9.58
N THR A 345 37.22 34.32 8.78
CA THR A 345 36.72 35.60 8.27
C THR A 345 35.54 35.53 7.30
N PRO A 346 34.68 36.57 7.22
CA PRO A 346 33.63 36.66 6.21
C PRO A 346 34.18 37.03 4.83
N ARG A 347 33.82 36.22 3.81
CA ARG A 347 34.19 36.42 2.40
C ARG A 347 33.19 37.36 1.72
N THR A 348 33.69 38.50 1.28
CA THR A 348 32.98 39.56 0.53
C THR A 348 32.47 39.04 -0.82
N ILE A 349 31.18 39.20 -1.09
CA ILE A 349 30.55 38.90 -2.40
C ILE A 349 30.47 40.21 -3.20
N PRO A 350 30.93 40.26 -4.46
CA PRO A 350 30.85 41.47 -5.27
C PRO A 350 29.42 41.70 -5.80
N SER A 351 28.92 42.91 -5.55
CA SER A 351 27.67 43.47 -6.08
C SER A 351 27.67 43.46 -7.61
N ARG A 352 26.71 42.74 -8.21
CA ARG A 352 26.45 42.77 -9.65
C ARG A 352 25.42 43.86 -9.95
N GLN A 353 25.86 44.88 -10.68
CA GLN A 353 25.03 45.96 -11.23
C GLN A 353 23.96 45.39 -12.18
N ILE A 354 22.70 45.74 -11.93
CA ILE A 354 21.58 45.53 -12.85
C ILE A 354 21.38 46.85 -13.60
N PRO A 355 21.49 46.88 -14.94
CA PRO A 355 21.23 48.10 -15.69
C PRO A 355 19.71 48.39 -15.75
N SER A 356 19.38 49.59 -15.29
CA SER A 356 18.09 50.26 -15.46
C SER A 356 17.72 50.34 -16.95
N ARG A 357 16.60 49.71 -17.33
CA ARG A 357 15.96 49.96 -18.62
C ARG A 357 14.73 50.83 -18.40
N MET A 358 14.90 52.14 -18.56
CA MET A 358 13.81 53.08 -18.81
C MET A 358 13.32 52.93 -20.24
N GLY A 359 12.01 53.08 -20.43
CA GLY A 359 11.37 53.20 -21.73
C GLY A 359 9.85 53.19 -21.60
N PRO A 360 9.18 54.36 -21.71
CA PRO A 360 7.73 54.48 -21.63
C PRO A 360 7.11 54.23 -23.01
N SER A 361 5.97 53.55 -23.05
CA SER A 361 5.09 53.57 -24.22
C SER A 361 3.64 53.61 -23.75
N THR A 362 3.11 54.81 -23.93
CA THR A 362 1.74 55.26 -23.93
C THR A 362 0.76 54.32 -24.64
N GLY A 363 -0.47 54.27 -24.11
CA GLY A 363 -1.68 54.29 -24.94
C GLY A 363 -2.33 52.94 -25.25
N ARG A 364 -3.26 52.52 -24.39
CA ARG A 364 -4.46 51.82 -24.91
C ARG A 364 -5.67 52.05 -24.02
N SER A 365 -6.63 52.75 -24.60
CA SER A 365 -7.95 53.08 -24.06
C SER A 365 -8.76 51.85 -23.65
N PRO A 366 -9.52 51.92 -22.55
CA PRO A 366 -10.56 50.93 -22.26
C PRO A 366 -11.83 51.28 -23.04
N SER A 367 -12.13 50.50 -24.08
CA SER A 367 -13.45 50.51 -24.71
C SER A 367 -14.45 49.85 -23.76
N ASN A 368 -15.32 50.69 -23.18
CA ASN A 368 -16.56 50.29 -22.52
C ASN A 368 -17.42 49.47 -23.47
N ILE A 369 -17.56 48.17 -23.21
CA ILE A 369 -18.59 47.33 -23.83
C ILE A 369 -19.78 47.29 -22.88
N PRO A 370 -20.95 47.81 -23.27
CA PRO A 370 -22.16 47.72 -22.46
C PRO A 370 -22.65 46.27 -22.40
N ARG A 371 -22.87 45.77 -21.18
CA ARG A 371 -23.48 44.47 -20.94
C ARG A 371 -24.96 44.50 -21.34
N PRO A 372 -25.48 43.52 -22.10
CA PRO A 372 -26.90 43.41 -22.37
C PRO A 372 -27.66 42.93 -21.12
N ASN A 373 -28.71 43.66 -20.78
CA ASN A 373 -29.73 43.26 -19.80
C ASN A 373 -30.31 41.90 -20.19
N THR A 374 -30.06 40.89 -19.36
CA THR A 374 -30.76 39.59 -19.47
C THR A 374 -32.01 39.67 -18.63
N THR A 375 -33.14 39.90 -19.29
CA THR A 375 -34.49 39.81 -18.74
C THR A 375 -34.73 38.37 -18.28
N ARG A 376 -34.99 38.20 -16.98
CA ARG A 376 -35.30 36.93 -16.33
C ARG A 376 -36.70 36.48 -16.75
N PRO A 377 -36.89 35.32 -17.41
CA PRO A 377 -38.22 34.79 -17.65
C PRO A 377 -38.77 34.22 -16.33
N THR A 378 -39.89 34.78 -15.91
CA THR A 378 -40.74 34.27 -14.84
C THR A 378 -41.34 32.95 -15.30
N ALA A 379 -41.00 31.84 -14.64
CA ALA A 379 -41.61 30.55 -14.92
C ALA A 379 -43.06 30.52 -14.38
N PRO A 380 -44.04 29.99 -15.14
CA PRO A 380 -45.41 29.81 -14.69
C PRO A 380 -45.52 28.69 -13.64
N GLY A 381 -46.47 28.87 -12.73
CA GLY A 381 -46.63 28.10 -11.50
C GLY A 381 -46.85 26.60 -11.69
N TYR A 382 -46.24 25.84 -10.78
CA TYR A 382 -46.46 24.42 -10.61
C TYR A 382 -47.57 24.22 -9.58
N THR A 383 -48.74 23.78 -10.02
CA THR A 383 -49.83 23.29 -9.16
C THR A 383 -49.57 21.83 -8.80
N PRO A 384 -49.50 21.46 -7.52
CA PRO A 384 -49.39 20.06 -7.11
C PRO A 384 -50.73 19.34 -7.29
N PRO A 385 -50.73 18.05 -7.69
CA PRO A 385 -51.93 17.24 -7.70
C PRO A 385 -52.34 16.85 -6.28
N HIS A 386 -53.62 17.04 -5.98
CA HIS A 386 -54.29 16.44 -4.84
C HIS A 386 -54.34 14.92 -5.03
N PHE A 387 -53.87 14.19 -4.04
CA PHE A 387 -54.35 12.86 -3.68
C PHE A 387 -54.72 12.86 -2.20
#